data_AF-A0A537M6J0-F1
#
_entry.id   AF-A0A537M6J0-F1
#
_cell.length_a   1.000
_cell.length_b   1.000
_cell.length_c   1.000
_cell.angle_alpha   90.00
_cell.angle_beta   90.00
_cell.angle_gamma   90.00
#
_symmetry.space_group_name_H-M   'P 1'
#
loop_
_entity.id
_entity.type
_entity.pdbx_description
1 polymer ?
#
loop_
_entity_poly.entity_id
_entity_poly.type
_entity_poly.pdbx_seq_one_letter_code
_entity_poly.pdbx_strand_id
1 'polypeptide(L)'
;ASWLQAKRIAAAALAGSVYAPVGYSTNYHTQQVVPQWAFRLLKVAVVGSHSFYRLPGAWGNPGSFNERYAGREPSPSTLLASRPVSTVPTATLPIQYGALQAPAAPAYTAPASLPQPEDSLPPQSQVKAEFANSGRYLSDVAPTTSPLSR
;
A
#
# COMPACT_ATOMS: atom_id res chain seq x y z
N ALA A 1 9.19 -11.91 -21.64
CA ALA A 1 9.03 -10.47 -21.97
C ALA A 1 8.47 -9.63 -20.81
N SER A 2 7.36 -10.03 -20.17
CA SER A 2 6.70 -9.28 -19.08
C SER A 2 7.59 -9.02 -17.85
N TRP A 3 8.39 -10.00 -17.43
CA TRP A 3 9.29 -9.84 -16.28
C TRP A 3 10.37 -8.76 -16.49
N LEU A 4 10.98 -8.71 -17.68
CA LEU A 4 11.98 -7.70 -18.00
C LEU A 4 11.37 -6.29 -18.02
N GLN A 5 10.11 -6.16 -18.47
CA GLN A 5 9.37 -4.92 -18.38
C GLN A 5 9.10 -4.52 -16.92
N ALA A 6 8.67 -5.46 -16.07
CA ALA A 6 8.47 -5.20 -14.64
C ALA A 6 9.76 -4.73 -13.96
N LYS A 7 10.91 -5.39 -14.24
CA LYS A 7 12.22 -4.95 -13.74
C LYS A 7 12.58 -3.53 -14.15
N ARG A 8 12.30 -3.13 -15.41
CA ARG A 8 12.54 -1.75 -15.88
C ARG A 8 11.66 -0.74 -15.16
N ILE A 9 10.38 -1.05 -14.96
CA ILE A 9 9.45 -0.17 -14.23
C ILE A 9 9.87 -0.03 -12.76
N ALA A 10 10.27 -1.13 -12.11
CA ALA A 10 10.75 -1.11 -10.74
C ALA A 10 12.02 -0.27 -10.59
N ALA A 11 12.98 -0.40 -11.51
CA ALA A 11 14.18 0.43 -11.50
C ALA A 11 13.86 1.93 -11.66
N ALA A 12 12.94 2.29 -12.56
CA ALA A 12 12.48 3.67 -12.70
C ALA A 12 11.79 4.19 -11.43
N ALA A 13 10.96 3.38 -10.78
CA ALA A 13 10.30 3.74 -9.54
C ALA A 13 11.28 3.97 -8.39
N LEU A 14 12.30 3.12 -8.25
CA LEU A 14 13.39 3.30 -7.28
C LEU A 14 14.22 4.55 -7.56
N ALA A 15 14.35 4.94 -8.83
CA ALA A 15 14.94 6.21 -9.23
C ALA A 15 14.02 7.44 -9.01
N GLY A 16 12.82 7.24 -8.46
CA GLY A 16 11.86 8.30 -8.14
C GLY A 16 10.75 8.52 -9.16
N SER A 17 10.66 7.70 -10.21
CA SER A 17 9.58 7.80 -11.20
C SER A 17 8.26 7.28 -10.64
N VAL A 18 7.26 8.15 -10.52
CA VAL A 18 5.91 7.76 -10.12
C VAL A 18 4.97 7.83 -11.33
N TYR A 19 4.10 6.82 -11.49
CA TYR A 19 3.07 6.86 -12.52
C TYR A 19 2.03 7.94 -12.16
N ALA A 20 2.01 9.04 -12.93
CA ALA A 20 1.28 10.26 -12.56
C ALA A 20 -0.20 10.04 -12.14
N PRO A 21 -1.00 9.16 -12.79
CA PRO A 21 -2.38 8.95 -12.39
C PRO A 21 -2.58 8.41 -10.97
N VAL A 22 -1.64 7.62 -10.42
CA VAL A 22 -1.77 7.12 -9.04
C VAL A 22 -1.29 8.15 -8.01
N GLY A 23 -0.51 9.15 -8.43
CA GLY A 23 -0.08 10.28 -7.63
C GLY A 23 0.48 9.87 -6.26
N TYR A 24 -0.10 10.43 -5.20
CA TYR A 24 0.27 10.21 -3.80
C TYR A 24 -0.55 9.12 -3.12
N SER A 25 -1.00 8.11 -3.87
CA SER A 25 -1.67 6.95 -3.31
C SER A 25 -0.72 6.14 -2.42
N THR A 26 -1.20 5.76 -1.23
CA THR A 26 -0.47 4.91 -0.29
C THR A 26 -1.12 3.55 -0.07
N ASN A 27 -2.33 3.36 -0.60
CA ASN A 27 -3.12 2.14 -0.44
C ASN A 27 -3.74 1.73 -1.77
N TYR A 28 -3.81 0.43 -2.04
CA TYR A 28 -4.53 -0.11 -3.19
C TYR A 28 -5.20 -1.43 -2.84
N HIS A 29 -6.26 -1.79 -3.57
CA HIS A 29 -6.84 -3.13 -3.52
C HIS A 29 -7.23 -3.60 -4.92
N THR A 30 -7.37 -4.92 -5.09
CA THR A 30 -7.88 -5.50 -6.32
C THR A 30 -9.41 -5.40 -6.37
N GLN A 31 -10.01 -5.35 -7.55
CA GLN A 31 -11.47 -5.30 -7.72
C GLN A 31 -12.21 -6.51 -7.11
N GLN A 32 -11.50 -7.63 -6.95
CA GLN A 32 -12.01 -8.87 -6.39
C GLN A 32 -12.16 -8.83 -4.86
N VAL A 33 -11.61 -7.80 -4.21
CA VAL A 33 -11.66 -7.63 -2.75
C VAL A 33 -12.15 -6.22 -2.43
N VAL A 34 -13.12 -6.11 -1.52
CA VAL A 34 -13.58 -4.80 -1.01
C VAL A 34 -13.25 -4.71 0.48
N PRO A 35 -12.07 -4.18 0.83
CA PRO A 35 -11.68 -4.05 2.22
C PRO A 35 -12.44 -2.90 2.90
N GLN A 36 -12.76 -3.06 4.18
CA GLN A 36 -13.51 -2.06 4.95
C GLN A 36 -12.81 -0.69 5.03
N TRP A 37 -11.48 -0.65 4.96
CA TRP A 37 -10.73 0.62 4.95
C TRP A 37 -10.95 1.43 3.67
N ALA A 38 -11.37 0.82 2.55
CA ALA A 38 -11.56 1.52 1.28
C ALA A 38 -12.61 2.63 1.39
N PHE A 39 -13.62 2.45 2.23
CA PHE A 39 -14.68 3.43 2.48
C PHE A 39 -14.23 4.65 3.30
N ARG A 40 -13.04 4.59 3.93
CA ARG A 40 -12.48 5.68 4.74
C ARG A 40 -11.43 6.51 3.99
N LEU A 41 -11.04 6.08 2.79
CA LEU A 41 -9.99 6.70 2.00
C LEU A 41 -10.57 7.34 0.73
N LEU A 42 -9.82 8.28 0.16
CA LEU A 42 -10.21 8.91 -1.11
C LEU A 42 -9.69 8.08 -2.27
N LYS A 43 -10.58 7.62 -3.14
CA LYS A 43 -10.22 6.93 -4.38
C LYS A 43 -9.53 7.90 -5.33
N VAL A 44 -8.37 7.52 -5.85
CA VAL A 44 -7.50 8.35 -6.69
C VAL A 44 -7.58 7.92 -8.15
N ALA A 45 -7.36 6.63 -8.41
CA ALA A 45 -7.31 6.10 -9.76
C ALA A 45 -7.62 4.60 -9.79
N VAL A 46 -7.89 4.08 -10.99
CA VAL A 46 -7.99 2.64 -11.24
C VAL A 46 -7.00 2.30 -12.36
N VAL A 47 -6.05 1.40 -12.07
CA VAL A 47 -5.10 0.89 -13.06
C VAL A 47 -5.35 -0.61 -13.22
N GLY A 48 -5.99 -0.95 -14.34
CA GLY A 48 -6.62 -2.23 -14.61
C GLY A 48 -7.39 -2.79 -13.41
N SER A 49 -6.91 -3.85 -12.76
CA SER A 49 -7.64 -4.48 -11.65
C SER A 49 -7.41 -3.82 -10.29
N HIS A 50 -6.56 -2.79 -10.18
CA HIS A 50 -6.20 -2.18 -8.91
C HIS A 50 -6.83 -0.79 -8.75
N SER A 51 -7.57 -0.60 -7.65
CA SER A 51 -8.07 0.71 -7.23
C SER A 51 -7.12 1.32 -6.21
N PHE A 52 -6.65 2.54 -6.48
CA PHE A 52 -5.69 3.28 -5.68
C PHE A 52 -6.38 4.33 -4.82
N TYR A 53 -5.90 4.50 -3.59
CA TYR A 53 -6.47 5.36 -2.57
C TYR A 53 -5.41 6.19 -1.85
N ARG A 54 -5.82 7.36 -1.36
CA ARG A 54 -5.01 8.23 -0.51
C ARG A 54 -5.73 8.57 0.79
N LEU A 55 -4.95 8.93 1.81
CA LEU A 55 -5.48 9.45 3.07
C LEU A 55 -6.31 10.73 2.82
N PRO A 56 -7.45 10.91 3.50
CA PRO A 56 -8.18 12.17 3.44
C PRO A 56 -7.42 13.29 4.17
N GLY A 57 -7.67 14.54 3.77
CA GLY A 57 -7.08 15.71 4.40
C GLY A 57 -5.60 15.92 4.08
N ALA A 58 -4.89 16.66 4.94
CA ALA A 58 -3.51 17.07 4.72
C ALA A 58 -2.56 15.89 4.51
N TRP A 59 -2.74 14.80 5.26
CA TRP A 59 -1.88 13.62 5.25
C TRP A 59 -1.78 12.90 3.91
N GLY A 60 -2.74 13.06 3.01
CA GLY A 60 -2.72 12.49 1.66
C GLY A 60 -2.46 13.53 0.57
N ASN A 61 -2.08 14.75 0.93
CA ASN A 61 -1.74 15.80 -0.03
C ASN A 61 -0.26 15.71 -0.44
N PRO A 62 0.10 16.20 -1.64
CA PRO A 62 1.47 16.26 -2.13
C PRO A 62 2.47 16.82 -1.12
N GLY A 63 2.06 17.87 -0.39
CA GLY A 63 2.91 18.56 0.59
C GLY A 63 3.29 17.73 1.81
N SER A 64 2.64 16.58 2.06
CA SER A 64 3.04 15.65 3.13
C SER A 64 4.15 14.69 2.73
N PHE A 65 4.51 14.62 1.45
CA PHE A 65 5.54 13.72 0.92
C PHE A 65 6.77 14.50 0.44
N ASN A 66 7.18 15.50 1.21
CA ASN A 66 8.34 16.36 0.94
C ASN A 66 9.55 16.04 1.83
N GLU A 67 9.45 15.03 2.69
CA GLU A 67 10.51 14.64 3.60
C GLU A 67 11.67 13.99 2.85
N ARG A 68 12.90 14.43 3.14
CA ARG A 68 14.11 13.85 2.57
C ARG A 68 14.63 12.75 3.48
N TYR A 69 14.86 11.56 2.93
CA TYR A 69 15.48 10.49 3.69
C TYR A 69 16.88 10.89 4.16
N ALA A 70 17.11 10.86 5.48
CA ALA A 70 18.37 11.31 6.09
C ALA A 70 19.54 10.31 5.94
N GLY A 71 19.36 9.23 5.17
CA GLY A 71 20.36 8.16 5.01
C GLY A 71 20.45 7.20 6.20
N ARG A 72 19.57 7.35 7.19
CA ARG A 72 19.43 6.44 8.33
C ARG A 72 17.99 6.46 8.84
N GLU A 73 17.54 5.33 9.35
CA GLU A 73 16.28 5.26 10.08
C GLU A 73 16.43 5.93 11.46
N PRO A 74 15.46 6.74 11.91
CA PRO A 74 15.43 7.27 13.26
C PRO A 74 15.27 6.13 14.27
N SER A 75 15.97 6.22 15.41
CA SER A 75 15.82 5.20 16.45
C SER A 75 14.40 5.21 17.01
N PRO A 76 13.78 4.04 17.28
CA PRO A 76 12.43 3.99 17.85
C PRO A 76 12.30 4.78 19.16
N SER A 77 13.33 4.76 19.99
CA SER A 77 13.38 5.51 21.25
C SER A 77 13.36 7.03 21.03
N THR A 78 14.07 7.52 20.02
CA THR A 78 14.06 8.95 19.65
C THR A 78 12.69 9.38 19.14
N LEU A 79 12.03 8.55 18.33
CA LEU A 79 10.66 8.80 17.87
C LEU A 79 9.68 8.84 19.04
N LEU A 80 9.78 7.90 19.98
CA LEU A 80 8.91 7.88 21.16
C LEU A 80 9.11 9.12 22.05
N ALA A 81 10.36 9.54 22.26
CA ALA A 81 10.68 10.71 23.06
C ALA A 81 10.21 12.04 22.43
N SER A 82 10.10 12.09 21.10
CA SER A 82 9.66 13.27 20.35
C SER A 82 8.17 13.29 20.04
N ARG A 83 7.40 12.26 20.43
CA ARG A 83 5.95 12.25 20.27
C ARG A 83 5.34 13.35 21.14
N PRO A 84 4.54 14.27 20.57
CA PRO A 84 3.76 15.19 21.38
C PRO A 84 2.81 14.37 22.26
N VAL A 85 2.85 14.61 23.57
CA VAL A 85 1.91 14.00 24.51
C VAL A 85 0.54 14.63 24.24
N SER A 86 -0.27 13.98 23.42
CA SER A 86 -1.68 14.33 23.30
C SER A 86 -2.39 13.85 24.57
N THR A 87 -2.84 14.79 25.40
CA THR A 87 -3.80 14.52 26.47
C THR A 87 -5.15 14.16 25.85
N VAL A 88 -5.31 12.89 25.46
CA VAL A 88 -6.64 12.36 25.15
C VAL A 88 -7.41 12.23 26.47
N PRO A 89 -8.61 12.82 26.62
CA PRO A 89 -9.45 12.51 27.76
C PRO A 89 -9.74 11.00 27.75
N THR A 90 -9.47 10.34 28.87
CA THR A 90 -9.76 8.91 29.07
C THR A 90 -11.27 8.70 28.96
N ALA A 91 -11.76 8.37 27.77
CA ALA A 91 -13.07 7.76 27.61
C ALA A 91 -12.93 6.29 28.01
N THR A 92 -13.42 5.94 29.20
CA THR A 92 -13.49 4.55 29.67
C THR A 92 -14.56 3.81 28.85
N LEU A 93 -14.20 3.34 27.66
CA LEU A 93 -15.00 2.34 26.95
C LEU A 93 -14.57 0.95 27.46
N PRO A 94 -15.49 0.10 27.94
CA PRO A 94 -15.16 -1.28 28.25
C PRO A 94 -14.92 -2.01 26.92
N ILE A 95 -13.69 -1.96 26.41
CA ILE A 95 -13.25 -2.88 25.37
C ILE A 95 -12.85 -4.17 26.07
N GLN A 96 -13.76 -5.14 26.12
CA GLN A 96 -13.38 -6.54 26.36
C GLN A 96 -12.60 -7.03 25.14
N TYR A 97 -11.27 -6.95 25.20
CA TYR A 97 -10.44 -7.79 24.37
C TYR A 97 -10.57 -9.21 24.93
N GLY A 98 -11.35 -10.06 24.28
CA GLY A 98 -11.16 -11.49 24.46
C GLY A 98 -9.71 -11.80 24.10
N ALA A 99 -8.96 -12.38 25.02
CA ALA A 99 -7.62 -12.86 24.73
C ALA A 99 -7.75 -13.94 23.65
N LEU A 100 -7.54 -13.56 22.39
CA LEU A 100 -7.29 -14.55 21.35
C LEU A 100 -5.95 -15.18 21.72
N GLN A 101 -5.98 -16.42 22.22
CA GLN A 101 -4.80 -17.25 22.27
C GLN A 101 -4.22 -17.25 20.86
N ALA A 102 -3.03 -16.65 20.70
CA ALA A 102 -2.27 -16.82 19.48
C ALA A 102 -2.08 -18.32 19.31
N PRO A 103 -2.53 -18.93 18.19
CA PRO A 103 -2.20 -20.33 17.93
C PRO A 103 -0.68 -20.44 17.98
N ALA A 104 -0.17 -21.47 18.65
CA ALA A 104 1.25 -21.77 18.63
C ALA A 104 1.69 -21.81 17.16
N ALA A 105 2.62 -20.92 16.79
CA ALA A 105 3.21 -20.98 15.46
C ALA A 105 3.79 -22.39 15.29
N PRO A 106 3.47 -23.12 14.20
CA PRO A 106 4.16 -24.37 13.93
C PRO A 106 5.66 -24.07 13.92
N ALA A 107 6.44 -24.92 14.58
CA ALA A 107 7.89 -24.84 14.51
C ALA A 107 8.28 -24.93 13.03
N TYR A 108 8.67 -23.79 12.45
CA TYR A 108 9.19 -23.75 11.10
C TYR A 108 10.61 -24.30 11.18
N THR A 109 10.79 -25.59 10.91
CA THR A 109 12.10 -26.14 10.59
C THR A 109 12.50 -25.54 9.25
N ALA A 110 13.31 -24.49 9.27
CA ALA A 110 13.87 -23.92 8.06
C ALA A 110 14.63 -25.03 7.32
N PRO A 111 14.34 -25.31 6.04
CA PRO A 111 15.17 -26.22 5.27
C PRO A 111 16.60 -25.67 5.25
N ALA A 112 17.55 -26.49 5.68
CA ALA A 112 18.96 -26.21 5.46
C ALA A 112 19.15 -26.14 3.93
N SER A 113 19.52 -24.96 3.44
CA SER A 113 19.60 -24.53 2.04
C SER A 113 18.26 -24.10 1.39
N LEU A 114 18.16 -22.79 1.11
CA LEU A 114 17.32 -22.27 0.04
C LEU A 114 17.88 -22.83 -1.29
N PRO A 115 17.06 -23.39 -2.19
CA PRO A 115 17.50 -23.62 -3.56
C PRO A 115 18.06 -22.31 -4.11
N GLN A 116 19.28 -22.37 -4.66
CA GLN A 116 19.85 -21.23 -5.37
C GLN A 116 18.83 -20.78 -6.43
N PRO A 117 18.61 -19.47 -6.62
CA PRO A 117 17.77 -19.00 -7.70
C PRO A 117 18.44 -19.40 -9.01
N GLU A 118 18.04 -20.54 -9.57
CA GLU A 118 18.27 -20.81 -10.96
C GLU A 118 17.67 -19.66 -11.76
N ASP A 119 18.45 -19.11 -12.69
CA ASP A 119 18.14 -17.95 -13.53
C ASP A 119 17.01 -18.24 -14.54
N SER A 120 16.16 -19.22 -14.21
CA SER A 120 14.93 -19.58 -14.87
C SER A 120 13.83 -18.67 -14.36
N LEU A 121 13.56 -17.63 -15.15
CA LEU A 121 12.33 -16.85 -15.04
C LEU A 121 11.14 -17.80 -14.85
N PRO A 122 10.22 -17.51 -13.91
CA PRO A 122 9.03 -18.35 -13.74
C PRO A 122 8.31 -18.49 -15.09
N PRO A 123 7.65 -19.64 -15.35
CA PRO A 123 6.91 -19.85 -16.58
C PRO A 123 5.97 -18.67 -16.84
N GLN A 124 5.83 -18.30 -18.13
CA GLN A 124 4.98 -17.20 -18.54
C GLN A 124 3.60 -17.35 -17.89
N SER A 125 3.17 -16.30 -17.20
CA SER A 125 1.94 -16.29 -16.40
C SER A 125 0.75 -16.81 -17.23
N GLN A 126 0.12 -17.92 -16.81
CA GLN A 126 -1.10 -18.48 -17.42
C GLN A 126 -2.34 -17.67 -17.03
N VAL A 127 -2.19 -16.35 -16.97
CA VAL A 127 -3.28 -15.44 -16.63
C VAL A 127 -4.35 -15.59 -17.72
N LYS A 128 -5.59 -15.88 -17.30
CA LYS A 128 -6.73 -15.96 -18.21
C LYS A 128 -6.81 -14.69 -19.05
N ALA A 129 -7.25 -14.81 -20.30
CA ALA A 129 -7.29 -13.69 -21.25
C ALA A 129 -8.04 -12.46 -20.68
N GLU A 130 -9.07 -12.69 -19.87
CA GLU A 130 -9.81 -11.62 -19.16
C GLU A 130 -8.95 -10.78 -18.19
N PHE A 131 -7.88 -11.35 -17.63
CA PHE A 131 -7.01 -10.72 -16.64
C PHE A 131 -5.66 -10.25 -17.22
N ALA A 132 -5.36 -10.61 -18.47
CA ALA A 132 -4.11 -10.20 -19.15
C ALA A 132 -4.00 -8.67 -19.29
N ASN A 133 -5.14 -7.97 -19.27
CA ASN A 133 -5.23 -6.50 -19.40
C ASN A 133 -5.38 -5.78 -18.05
N SER A 134 -5.14 -6.46 -16.91
CA SER A 134 -5.27 -5.93 -15.55
C SER A 134 -4.29 -4.78 -15.19
N GLY A 135 -3.46 -4.35 -16.12
CA GLY A 135 -2.61 -3.15 -16.00
C GLY A 135 -3.03 -1.98 -16.91
N ARG A 136 -4.10 -2.10 -17.71
CA ARG A 136 -4.55 -1.03 -18.62
C ARG A 136 -5.36 0.03 -17.85
N TYR A 137 -5.03 1.31 -18.04
CA TYR A 137 -5.76 2.43 -17.44
C TYR A 137 -7.23 2.43 -17.90
N LEU A 138 -8.19 2.41 -16.96
CA LEU A 138 -9.61 2.68 -17.21
C LEU A 138 -9.90 4.11 -16.73
N SER A 139 -10.22 4.99 -17.66
CA SER A 139 -10.31 6.45 -17.48
C SER A 139 -11.56 6.96 -16.74
N ASP A 140 -12.48 6.10 -16.31
CA ASP A 140 -13.87 6.55 -16.10
C ASP A 140 -14.24 6.85 -14.63
N VAL A 141 -13.27 7.26 -13.80
CA VAL A 141 -13.57 7.80 -12.46
C VAL A 141 -13.48 9.32 -12.51
N ALA A 142 -14.64 9.98 -12.68
CA ALA A 142 -14.74 11.42 -12.48
C ALA A 142 -14.32 11.77 -11.03
N PRO A 143 -13.54 12.85 -10.80
CA PRO A 143 -13.21 13.28 -9.46
C PRO A 143 -14.50 13.62 -8.70
N THR A 144 -14.73 12.98 -7.56
CA THR A 144 -15.85 13.33 -6.68
C THR A 144 -15.57 14.69 -6.04
N THR A 145 -16.03 15.75 -6.69
CA THR A 145 -16.12 17.08 -6.09
C THR A 145 -17.29 17.06 -5.11
N SER A 146 -17.04 16.93 -3.80
CA SER A 146 -18.07 17.15 -2.79
C SER A 146 -18.36 18.66 -2.69
N PRO A 147 -19.61 19.13 -2.87
CA PRO A 147 -19.97 20.49 -2.53
C PRO A 147 -20.08 20.60 -1.01
N LEU A 148 -19.25 21.46 -0.40
CA LEU A 148 -19.45 21.93 0.96
C LEU A 148 -20.61 22.95 0.93
N SER A 149 -21.80 22.57 1.41
CA SER A 149 -22.80 23.56 1.81
C SER A 149 -22.43 24.16 3.16
N ARG A 150 -22.44 25.49 3.23
CA ARG A 150 -22.48 26.28 4.47
C ARG A 150 -23.83 26.17 5.15
#